data_AF-A0A358IZB8-F1
#
_entry.id   AF-A0A358IZB8-F1
#
_cell.length_a   1.000
_cell.length_b   1.000
_cell.length_c   1.000
_cell.angle_alpha   90.00
_cell.angle_beta   90.00
_cell.angle_gamma   90.00
#
_symmetry.space_group_name_H-M   'P 1'
#
loop_
_entity.id
_entity.type
_entity.pdbx_description
1 polymer ?
#
loop_
_entity_poly.entity_id
_entity_poly.type
_entity_poly.pdbx_seq_one_letter_code
_entity_poly.pdbx_strand_id
1 'polypeptide(L)'
;MKGGAAVFLAAVQDEARRLATRPWDAFVAFGLPLILLAVIAAMLAAGVIRQAPVAVVDQDNSAFSRAAIRNMEASPGVRVAHAPATVDEAVALMRRGEVYSIAHFPSGFSEGAFRRPEQVTVSFNGAFQTVGALSALGQSSAIASAAAPRLEERARQMGLPATALEPPAVQVSIIGNPQLSFELFLGGLLAPGVLHLLAACSAVLAVGRLMQGGSFKAFKAQAGGRTTAALIGTLIPHFVIFTLWGLAWIGWLCGIRGWGVAGSLPLLMLGVVALMAVSVALSALLVALLGDVDMAFSGTAIYSGAAIAFSNGTLPLDHGPRFARFWSDILPYTHYLRLQTGQMVTGAAPDGAWRDLTILSVVTVIALILAAVLIGLRARRAPKAEALAFPLPEQGVGAAFIATFRNLPRARPVSSLLILAVVLYAFYYPAAYAGQAATGLPVAVVTPTQSALTRALVEDLNASHAVEVAAVIPSTAEASDLMRRGVVDGVVILPDRFESDLARGAPSGVAVWLNGGYLVRVTSVGKAVAAAAAHVAETRLEGLPQAARAAKLAPTLKQESLFNPTEGYGDYAVPA
;
A
#
# COMPACT_ATOMS: atom_id res chain seq x y z
N MET A 1 -40.80 -18.16 29.67
CA MET A 1 -39.54 -17.50 29.26
C MET A 1 -39.42 -17.64 27.74
N LYS A 2 -39.18 -16.56 26.96
CA LYS A 2 -38.97 -16.68 25.49
C LYS A 2 -37.87 -17.72 25.19
N GLY A 3 -37.78 -18.33 24.00
CA GLY A 3 -36.62 -19.17 23.64
C GLY A 3 -35.37 -18.32 23.33
N GLY A 4 -34.16 -18.91 23.33
CA GLY A 4 -32.94 -18.19 22.92
C GLY A 4 -33.00 -17.66 21.48
N ALA A 5 -33.53 -18.47 20.56
CA ALA A 5 -33.78 -18.08 19.18
C ALA A 5 -34.79 -16.92 19.05
N ALA A 6 -35.81 -16.88 19.90
CA ALA A 6 -36.79 -15.80 19.89
C ALA A 6 -36.20 -14.46 20.36
N VAL A 7 -35.27 -14.49 21.32
CA VAL A 7 -34.54 -13.29 21.77
C VAL A 7 -33.60 -12.79 20.68
N PHE A 8 -32.87 -13.70 20.04
CA PHE A 8 -32.01 -13.38 18.90
C PHE A 8 -32.80 -12.73 17.76
N LEU A 9 -33.89 -13.37 17.31
CA LEU A 9 -34.70 -12.86 16.20
C LEU A 9 -35.33 -11.51 16.51
N ALA A 10 -35.82 -11.31 17.74
CA ALA A 10 -36.35 -10.02 18.18
C ALA A 10 -35.28 -8.92 18.12
N ALA A 11 -34.05 -9.20 18.59
CA ALA A 11 -32.96 -8.25 18.52
C ALA A 11 -32.55 -7.90 17.07
N VAL A 12 -32.53 -8.90 16.17
CA VAL A 12 -32.30 -8.66 14.72
C VAL A 12 -33.37 -7.74 14.15
N GLN A 13 -34.65 -8.03 14.41
CA GLN A 13 -35.78 -7.25 13.89
C GLN A 13 -35.79 -5.82 14.43
N ASP A 14 -35.54 -5.66 15.73
CA ASP A 14 -35.48 -4.34 16.38
C ASP A 14 -34.34 -3.50 15.81
N GLU A 15 -33.16 -4.09 15.64
CA GLU A 15 -32.00 -3.37 15.12
C GLU A 15 -32.14 -3.05 13.63
N ALA A 16 -32.64 -3.99 12.81
CA ALA A 16 -32.95 -3.72 11.42
C ALA A 16 -33.99 -2.61 11.26
N ARG A 17 -35.03 -2.59 12.12
CA ARG A 17 -36.01 -1.51 12.14
C ARG A 17 -35.38 -0.18 12.50
N ARG A 18 -34.46 -0.13 13.47
CA ARG A 18 -33.73 1.10 13.82
C ARG A 18 -32.91 1.61 12.64
N LEU A 19 -32.12 0.75 11.99
CA LEU A 19 -31.34 1.09 10.81
C LEU A 19 -32.20 1.61 9.65
N ALA A 20 -33.45 1.14 9.52
CA ALA A 20 -34.36 1.60 8.48
C ALA A 20 -35.12 2.89 8.83
N THR A 21 -35.39 3.14 10.12
CA THR A 21 -36.27 4.24 10.56
C THR A 21 -35.53 5.46 11.09
N ARG A 22 -34.30 5.28 11.59
CA ARG A 22 -33.49 6.40 12.09
C ARG A 22 -32.58 6.90 10.97
N PRO A 23 -32.75 8.16 10.53
CA PRO A 23 -32.05 8.66 9.34
C PRO A 23 -30.53 8.66 9.50
N TRP A 24 -30.03 8.95 10.71
CA TRP A 24 -28.59 8.96 10.96
C TRP A 24 -27.98 7.56 10.99
N ASP A 25 -28.63 6.60 11.63
CA ASP A 25 -28.20 5.19 11.63
C ASP A 25 -28.25 4.61 10.20
N ALA A 26 -29.29 4.93 9.43
CA ALA A 26 -29.42 4.57 8.01
C ALA A 26 -28.31 5.19 7.16
N PHE A 27 -28.01 6.48 7.37
CA PHE A 27 -26.97 7.18 6.65
C PHE A 27 -25.60 6.56 6.92
N VAL A 28 -25.25 6.25 8.17
CA VAL A 28 -23.98 5.58 8.50
C VAL A 28 -23.88 4.18 7.88
N ALA A 29 -24.98 3.43 7.82
CA ALA A 29 -24.99 2.07 7.28
C ALA A 29 -25.02 2.00 5.74
N PHE A 30 -25.64 2.98 5.06
CA PHE A 30 -25.87 2.93 3.61
C PHE A 30 -25.33 4.16 2.87
N GLY A 31 -25.66 5.37 3.33
CA GLY A 31 -25.28 6.61 2.65
C GLY A 31 -23.78 6.88 2.67
N LEU A 32 -23.16 6.75 3.85
CA LEU A 32 -21.74 7.03 4.04
C LEU A 32 -20.84 6.02 3.30
N PRO A 33 -21.07 4.69 3.37
CA PRO A 33 -20.34 3.74 2.54
C PRO A 33 -20.49 4.02 1.05
N LEU A 34 -21.71 4.31 0.57
CA LEU A 34 -21.95 4.64 -0.84
C LEU A 34 -21.12 5.83 -1.28
N ILE A 35 -21.15 6.93 -0.51
CA ILE A 35 -20.38 8.14 -0.82
C ILE A 35 -18.89 7.82 -0.83
N LEU A 36 -18.36 7.19 0.22
CA LEU A 36 -16.92 6.93 0.31
C LEU A 36 -16.43 5.97 -0.76
N LEU A 37 -17.15 4.89 -1.06
CA LEU A 37 -16.80 3.97 -2.13
C LEU A 37 -16.92 4.63 -3.50
N ALA A 38 -17.94 5.47 -3.74
CA ALA A 38 -18.07 6.21 -4.99
C ALA A 38 -16.93 7.23 -5.17
N VAL A 39 -16.54 7.94 -4.12
CA VAL A 39 -15.38 8.85 -4.16
C VAL A 39 -14.10 8.07 -4.44
N ILE A 40 -13.85 6.96 -3.74
CA ILE A 40 -12.67 6.11 -3.99
C ILE A 40 -12.67 5.60 -5.44
N ALA A 41 -13.81 5.10 -5.93
CA ALA A 41 -13.94 4.64 -7.31
C ALA A 41 -13.67 5.76 -8.32
N ALA A 42 -14.26 6.95 -8.13
CA ALA A 42 -14.07 8.09 -9.03
C ALA A 42 -12.61 8.58 -9.03
N MET A 43 -12.00 8.71 -7.85
CA MET A 43 -10.60 9.14 -7.72
C MET A 43 -9.62 8.16 -8.37
N LEU A 44 -9.93 6.86 -8.36
CA LEU A 44 -9.05 5.82 -8.88
C LEU A 44 -9.43 5.34 -10.29
N ALA A 45 -10.51 5.82 -10.89
CA ALA A 45 -11.06 5.31 -12.16
C ALA A 45 -10.08 5.37 -13.35
N ALA A 46 -9.16 6.35 -13.36
CA ALA A 46 -8.10 6.44 -14.37
C ALA A 46 -7.11 5.28 -14.26
N GLY A 47 -6.91 4.75 -13.04
CA GLY A 47 -6.12 3.57 -12.71
C GLY A 47 -4.61 3.75 -12.88
N VAL A 48 -4.15 4.38 -13.96
CA VAL A 48 -2.74 4.45 -14.36
C VAL A 48 -2.38 5.90 -14.66
N ILE A 49 -1.17 6.29 -14.27
CA ILE A 49 -0.62 7.61 -14.62
C ILE A 49 -0.27 7.61 -16.11
N ARG A 50 -0.85 8.55 -16.85
CA ARG A 50 -0.57 8.77 -18.28
C ARG A 50 -0.27 10.24 -18.52
N GLN A 51 0.61 10.51 -19.48
CA GLN A 51 0.92 11.88 -19.92
C GLN A 51 1.34 12.80 -18.76
N ALA A 52 2.12 12.27 -17.80
CA ALA A 52 2.63 13.08 -16.69
C ALA A 52 3.45 14.26 -17.27
N PRO A 53 3.18 15.51 -16.87
CA PRO A 53 3.89 16.65 -17.40
C PRO A 53 5.35 16.63 -16.91
N VAL A 54 6.28 16.73 -17.86
CA VAL A 54 7.71 16.74 -17.60
C VAL A 54 8.38 17.92 -18.28
N ALA A 55 9.54 18.33 -17.78
CA ALA A 55 10.40 19.32 -18.42
C ALA A 55 11.61 18.66 -19.08
N VAL A 56 12.12 19.29 -20.14
CA VAL A 56 13.40 18.94 -20.75
C VAL A 56 14.28 20.17 -20.86
N VAL A 57 15.47 20.11 -20.30
CA VAL A 57 16.52 21.13 -20.42
C VAL A 57 17.53 20.60 -21.44
N ASP A 58 17.40 21.04 -22.70
CA ASP A 58 18.29 20.64 -23.78
C ASP A 58 19.35 21.72 -24.07
N GLN A 59 20.51 21.60 -23.42
CA GLN A 59 21.66 22.49 -23.68
C GLN A 59 22.58 21.92 -24.76
N ASP A 60 22.43 20.65 -25.12
CA ASP A 60 23.23 19.96 -26.14
C ASP A 60 22.73 20.23 -27.56
N ASN A 61 21.40 20.39 -27.73
CA ASN A 61 20.73 20.66 -29.00
C ASN A 61 21.12 19.68 -30.11
N SER A 62 21.32 18.41 -29.76
CA SER A 62 21.87 17.41 -30.65
C SER A 62 20.81 16.55 -31.32
N ALA A 63 21.25 15.71 -32.27
CA ALA A 63 20.39 14.68 -32.83
C ALA A 63 20.01 13.61 -31.79
N PHE A 64 20.75 13.47 -30.68
CA PHE A 64 20.43 12.53 -29.61
C PHE A 64 19.35 13.09 -28.70
N SER A 65 19.52 14.30 -28.18
CA SER A 65 18.52 14.97 -27.34
C SER A 65 17.19 15.09 -28.07
N ARG A 66 17.19 15.51 -29.36
CA ARG A 66 15.97 15.55 -30.19
C ARG A 66 15.31 14.19 -30.37
N ALA A 67 16.07 13.10 -30.49
CA ALA A 67 15.50 11.76 -30.59
C ALA A 67 14.88 11.31 -29.26
N ALA A 68 15.56 11.57 -28.14
CA ALA A 68 15.05 11.29 -26.81
C ALA A 68 13.76 12.08 -26.54
N ILE A 69 13.71 13.38 -26.86
CA ILE A 69 12.52 14.23 -26.73
C ILE A 69 11.36 13.68 -27.56
N ARG A 70 11.58 13.33 -28.83
CA ARG A 70 10.53 12.71 -29.66
C ARG A 70 10.02 11.39 -29.07
N ASN A 71 10.91 10.55 -28.55
CA ASN A 71 10.52 9.32 -27.88
C ASN A 71 9.72 9.58 -26.59
N MET A 72 10.03 10.66 -25.86
CA MET A 72 9.23 11.09 -24.69
C MET A 72 7.84 11.54 -25.12
N GLU A 73 7.71 12.35 -26.18
CA GLU A 73 6.43 12.80 -26.71
C GLU A 73 5.57 11.66 -27.28
N ALA A 74 6.22 10.62 -27.83
CA ALA A 74 5.55 9.41 -28.30
C ALA A 74 5.20 8.42 -27.17
N SER A 75 5.75 8.61 -25.98
CA SER A 75 5.52 7.70 -24.84
C SER A 75 4.17 7.96 -24.17
N PRO A 76 3.41 6.92 -23.81
CA PRO A 76 2.14 7.09 -23.11
C PRO A 76 2.30 7.59 -21.66
N GLY A 77 3.48 7.42 -21.05
CA GLY A 77 3.71 7.70 -19.63
C GLY A 77 3.98 9.18 -19.31
N VAL A 78 4.58 9.92 -20.25
CA VAL A 78 5.04 11.31 -20.04
C VAL A 78 4.62 12.21 -21.20
N ARG A 79 4.55 13.50 -20.92
CA ARG A 79 4.36 14.54 -21.94
C ARG A 79 5.32 15.68 -21.66
N VAL A 80 6.12 16.05 -22.66
CA VAL A 80 7.01 17.21 -22.57
C VAL A 80 6.14 18.47 -22.54
N ALA A 81 5.93 19.03 -21.35
CA ALA A 81 5.06 20.19 -21.15
C ALA A 81 5.83 21.50 -21.26
N HIS A 82 7.11 21.50 -20.86
CA HIS A 82 7.98 22.66 -20.88
C HIS A 82 9.38 22.28 -21.36
N ALA A 83 10.04 23.20 -22.06
CA ALA A 83 11.44 23.08 -22.47
C ALA A 83 12.24 24.33 -22.05
N PRO A 84 12.43 24.54 -20.73
CA PRO A 84 13.14 25.72 -20.23
C PRO A 84 14.62 25.69 -20.59
N ALA A 85 15.25 26.88 -20.62
CA ALA A 85 16.66 27.00 -21.02
C ALA A 85 17.64 26.53 -19.92
N THR A 86 17.21 26.56 -18.67
CA THR A 86 18.06 26.27 -17.50
C THR A 86 17.40 25.28 -16.55
N VAL A 87 18.23 24.53 -15.82
CA VAL A 87 17.77 23.62 -14.77
C VAL A 87 17.06 24.38 -13.65
N ASP A 88 17.50 25.59 -13.29
CA ASP A 88 16.86 26.39 -12.24
C ASP A 88 15.42 26.77 -12.60
N GLU A 89 15.17 27.15 -13.85
CA GLU A 89 13.83 27.43 -14.35
C GLU A 89 12.95 26.15 -14.35
N ALA A 90 13.53 25.00 -14.73
CA ALA A 90 12.87 23.71 -14.66
C ALA A 90 12.51 23.31 -13.22
N VAL A 91 13.40 23.55 -12.26
CA VAL A 91 13.17 23.32 -10.83
C VAL A 91 12.10 24.28 -10.30
N ALA A 92 12.05 25.53 -10.77
CA ALA A 92 10.99 26.47 -10.40
C ALA A 92 9.61 25.99 -10.90
N LEU A 93 9.52 25.46 -12.14
CA LEU A 93 8.32 24.82 -12.67
C LEU A 93 7.90 23.61 -11.80
N MET A 94 8.87 22.79 -11.38
CA MET A 94 8.62 21.64 -10.51
C MET A 94 8.08 22.06 -9.13
N ARG A 95 8.61 23.13 -8.54
CA ARG A 95 8.12 23.69 -7.26
C ARG A 95 6.70 24.24 -7.36
N ARG A 96 6.29 24.73 -8.53
CA ARG A 96 4.91 25.17 -8.80
C ARG A 96 3.96 24.02 -9.12
N GLY A 97 4.45 22.78 -9.19
CA GLY A 97 3.65 21.59 -9.51
C GLY A 97 3.29 21.47 -10.99
N GLU A 98 3.95 22.23 -11.88
CA GLU A 98 3.69 22.18 -13.33
C GLU A 98 4.35 20.97 -13.99
N VAL A 99 5.44 20.45 -13.41
CA VAL A 99 6.16 19.25 -13.90
C VAL A 99 6.59 18.34 -12.75
N TYR A 100 6.68 17.03 -13.02
CA TYR A 100 7.05 16.02 -12.03
C TYR A 100 8.47 15.44 -12.19
N SER A 101 9.07 15.59 -13.38
CA SER A 101 10.46 15.24 -13.65
C SER A 101 11.09 16.14 -14.71
N ILE A 102 12.42 16.22 -14.69
CA ILE A 102 13.26 17.06 -15.53
C ILE A 102 14.34 16.17 -16.13
N ALA A 103 14.41 16.12 -17.46
CA ALA A 103 15.56 15.53 -18.16
C ALA A 103 16.52 16.64 -18.55
N HIS A 104 17.79 16.55 -18.12
CA HIS A 104 18.84 17.51 -18.44
C HIS A 104 19.88 16.89 -19.36
N PHE A 105 20.03 17.47 -20.55
CA PHE A 105 21.08 17.17 -21.51
C PHE A 105 22.11 18.31 -21.47
N PRO A 106 23.30 18.10 -20.87
CA PRO A 106 24.27 19.17 -20.70
C PRO A 106 24.93 19.59 -22.03
N SER A 107 25.44 20.82 -22.10
CA SER A 107 26.13 21.33 -23.29
C SER A 107 27.37 20.52 -23.62
N GLY A 108 27.58 20.20 -24.90
CA GLY A 108 28.74 19.42 -25.34
C GLY A 108 28.60 17.92 -25.08
N PHE A 109 27.46 17.48 -24.55
CA PHE A 109 27.16 16.09 -24.33
C PHE A 109 27.34 15.28 -25.60
N SER A 110 26.94 15.71 -26.78
CA SER A 110 27.11 14.91 -28.02
C SER A 110 28.53 14.90 -28.58
N GLU A 111 29.32 15.94 -28.31
CA GLU A 111 30.73 16.00 -28.72
C GLU A 111 31.65 15.20 -27.77
N GLY A 112 31.23 15.11 -26.49
CA GLY A 112 31.86 14.33 -25.42
C GLY A 112 31.22 12.97 -25.18
N ALA A 113 30.03 12.69 -25.73
CA ALA A 113 29.34 11.41 -25.63
C ALA A 113 30.27 10.40 -26.24
N PHE A 114 30.57 9.36 -25.49
CA PHE A 114 31.55 8.36 -25.90
C PHE A 114 33.02 8.82 -25.95
N ARG A 115 33.36 9.94 -25.31
CA ARG A 115 34.75 10.38 -24.98
C ARG A 115 34.94 10.67 -23.49
N ARG A 116 33.89 11.08 -22.79
CA ARG A 116 33.81 11.27 -21.34
C ARG A 116 32.51 10.63 -20.82
N PRO A 117 32.48 10.16 -19.56
CA PRO A 117 31.27 9.66 -18.92
C PRO A 117 30.35 10.82 -18.50
N GLU A 118 29.95 11.67 -19.45
CA GLU A 118 28.95 12.70 -19.17
C GLU A 118 27.56 12.06 -19.08
N GLN A 119 26.83 12.44 -18.02
CA GLN A 119 25.59 11.78 -17.63
C GLN A 119 24.39 12.64 -18.01
N VAL A 120 23.43 12.04 -18.72
CA VAL A 120 22.08 12.61 -18.80
C VAL A 120 21.46 12.47 -17.42
N THR A 121 21.00 13.56 -16.83
CA THR A 121 20.41 13.54 -15.49
C THR A 121 18.89 13.63 -15.60
N VAL A 122 18.19 12.70 -14.94
CA VAL A 122 16.73 12.74 -14.78
C VAL A 122 16.41 12.99 -13.31
N SER A 123 16.06 14.22 -12.99
CA SER A 123 15.69 14.65 -11.64
C SER A 123 14.17 14.61 -11.50
N PHE A 124 13.63 14.05 -10.41
CA PHE A 124 12.18 13.99 -10.20
C PHE A 124 11.75 14.52 -8.84
N ASN A 125 10.48 14.92 -8.74
CA ASN A 125 9.92 15.43 -7.51
C ASN A 125 9.60 14.27 -6.55
N GLY A 126 10.49 14.00 -5.60
CA GLY A 126 10.34 12.98 -4.57
C GLY A 126 9.26 13.27 -3.53
N ALA A 127 8.80 14.52 -3.42
CA ALA A 127 7.61 14.86 -2.62
C ALA A 127 6.31 14.34 -3.27
N PHE A 128 6.34 14.00 -4.56
CA PHE A 128 5.29 13.25 -5.25
C PHE A 128 5.79 11.86 -5.62
N GLN A 129 6.29 11.09 -4.64
CA GLN A 129 6.98 9.79 -4.79
C GLN A 129 6.55 8.99 -6.04
N THR A 130 5.28 8.64 -6.12
CA THR A 130 4.73 7.79 -7.18
C THR A 130 4.76 8.43 -8.56
N VAL A 131 4.21 9.64 -8.72
CA VAL A 131 4.11 10.33 -10.02
C VAL A 131 5.50 10.77 -10.48
N GLY A 132 6.31 11.27 -9.56
CA GLY A 132 7.71 11.63 -9.78
C GLY A 132 8.51 10.44 -10.30
N ALA A 133 8.53 9.32 -9.56
CA ALA A 133 9.30 8.14 -9.95
C ALA A 133 8.83 7.53 -11.28
N LEU A 134 7.52 7.43 -11.52
CA LEU A 134 6.99 6.88 -12.78
C LEU A 134 7.25 7.81 -13.98
N SER A 135 7.18 9.13 -13.79
CA SER A 135 7.53 10.08 -14.85
C SER A 135 9.02 10.03 -15.20
N ALA A 136 9.90 9.94 -14.20
CA ALA A 136 11.32 9.74 -14.42
C ALA A 136 11.65 8.42 -15.11
N LEU A 137 10.97 7.33 -14.74
CA LEU A 137 11.10 6.04 -15.44
C LEU A 137 10.70 6.17 -16.91
N GLY A 138 9.62 6.90 -17.20
CA GLY A 138 9.18 7.21 -18.56
C GLY A 138 10.21 7.99 -19.37
N GLN A 139 10.80 9.05 -18.80
CA GLN A 139 11.88 9.82 -19.44
C GLN A 139 13.13 8.94 -19.66
N SER A 140 13.52 8.18 -18.65
CA SER A 140 14.66 7.26 -18.68
C SER A 140 14.54 6.22 -19.79
N SER A 141 13.35 5.61 -19.93
CA SER A 141 13.06 4.65 -20.99
C SER A 141 13.13 5.29 -22.38
N ALA A 142 12.65 6.52 -22.55
CA ALA A 142 12.70 7.24 -23.81
C ALA A 142 14.14 7.62 -24.22
N ILE A 143 14.96 8.04 -23.24
CA ILE A 143 16.38 8.33 -23.41
C ILE A 143 17.14 7.05 -23.81
N ALA A 144 16.92 5.95 -23.09
CA ALA A 144 17.53 4.66 -23.40
C ALA A 144 17.16 4.17 -24.81
N SER A 145 15.88 4.28 -25.19
CA SER A 145 15.42 3.94 -26.53
C SER A 145 16.07 4.80 -27.62
N ALA A 146 16.37 6.08 -27.35
CA ALA A 146 17.09 6.94 -28.29
C ALA A 146 18.60 6.63 -28.38
N ALA A 147 19.17 5.95 -27.37
CA ALA A 147 20.56 5.51 -27.35
C ALA A 147 20.78 4.22 -28.15
N ALA A 148 19.80 3.30 -28.15
CA ALA A 148 19.93 1.96 -28.74
C ALA A 148 20.48 1.98 -30.19
N PRO A 149 19.92 2.74 -31.16
CA PRO A 149 20.43 2.72 -32.54
C PRO A 149 21.89 3.21 -32.66
N ARG A 150 22.32 4.11 -31.78
CA ARG A 150 23.71 4.61 -31.75
C ARG A 150 24.67 3.57 -31.18
N LEU A 151 24.22 2.84 -30.14
CA LEU A 151 24.98 1.73 -29.59
C LEU A 151 25.15 0.62 -30.64
N GLU A 152 24.09 0.28 -31.38
CA GLU A 152 24.16 -0.70 -32.48
C GLU A 152 25.13 -0.29 -33.59
N GLU A 153 25.07 0.97 -34.04
CA GLU A 153 25.97 1.49 -35.07
C GLU A 153 27.43 1.44 -34.61
N ARG A 154 27.68 1.79 -33.34
CA ARG A 154 29.03 1.78 -32.77
C ARG A 154 29.57 0.36 -32.62
N ALA A 155 28.73 -0.58 -32.18
CA ALA A 155 29.10 -1.98 -32.11
C ALA A 155 29.54 -2.48 -33.49
N ARG A 156 28.77 -2.15 -34.54
CA ARG A 156 29.10 -2.47 -35.93
C ARG A 156 30.44 -1.89 -36.36
N GLN A 157 30.73 -0.62 -36.02
CA GLN A 157 32.01 0.02 -36.33
C GLN A 157 33.21 -0.63 -35.63
N MET A 158 32.98 -1.25 -34.47
CA MET A 158 34.02 -1.95 -33.70
C MET A 158 34.10 -3.45 -34.05
N GLY A 159 33.32 -3.92 -35.03
CA GLY A 159 33.24 -5.34 -35.38
C GLY A 159 32.63 -6.20 -34.27
N LEU A 160 31.92 -5.58 -33.32
CA LEU A 160 31.23 -6.24 -32.22
C LEU A 160 29.77 -6.51 -32.61
N PRO A 161 29.15 -7.58 -32.09
CA PRO A 161 27.70 -7.74 -32.20
C PRO A 161 26.99 -6.57 -31.52
N ALA A 162 25.85 -6.15 -32.08
CA ALA A 162 25.05 -5.02 -31.60
C ALA A 162 24.75 -5.06 -30.10
N THR A 163 24.54 -6.28 -29.58
CA THR A 163 24.27 -6.58 -28.18
C THR A 163 25.48 -6.42 -27.26
N ALA A 164 26.71 -6.27 -27.77
CA ALA A 164 27.92 -6.18 -26.95
C ALA A 164 28.07 -4.86 -26.19
N LEU A 165 27.39 -3.82 -26.65
CA LEU A 165 27.40 -2.48 -26.04
C LEU A 165 26.11 -2.17 -25.31
N GLU A 166 25.13 -3.07 -25.38
CA GLU A 166 23.90 -2.95 -24.62
C GLU A 166 24.11 -3.56 -23.23
N PRO A 167 23.73 -2.87 -22.15
CA PRO A 167 23.66 -3.51 -20.85
C PRO A 167 22.65 -4.67 -20.92
N PRO A 168 22.79 -5.70 -20.06
CA PRO A 168 21.82 -6.80 -20.01
C PRO A 168 20.40 -6.25 -19.87
N ALA A 169 19.52 -6.60 -20.81
CA ALA A 169 18.13 -6.14 -20.77
C ALA A 169 17.43 -6.68 -19.52
N VAL A 170 16.96 -5.79 -18.64
CA VAL A 170 16.17 -6.19 -17.47
C VAL A 170 14.70 -6.18 -17.87
N GLN A 171 14.11 -7.37 -18.05
CA GLN A 171 12.70 -7.51 -18.37
C GLN A 171 11.89 -7.64 -17.08
N VAL A 172 11.23 -6.56 -16.67
CA VAL A 172 10.35 -6.56 -15.50
C VAL A 172 8.95 -7.02 -15.89
N SER A 173 8.44 -8.04 -15.20
CA SER A 173 7.06 -8.52 -15.28
C SER A 173 6.38 -8.33 -13.93
N ILE A 174 5.27 -7.58 -13.92
CA ILE A 174 4.53 -7.28 -12.70
C ILE A 174 3.30 -8.20 -12.68
N ILE A 175 3.29 -9.16 -11.77
CA ILE A 175 2.28 -10.21 -11.72
C ILE A 175 0.98 -9.65 -11.18
N GLY A 176 -0.12 -9.91 -11.91
CA GLY A 176 -1.49 -9.49 -11.57
C GLY A 176 -1.78 -7.99 -11.69
N ASN A 177 -0.75 -7.14 -11.86
CA ASN A 177 -0.92 -5.70 -12.08
C ASN A 177 0.08 -5.13 -13.11
N PRO A 178 0.07 -5.62 -14.36
CA PRO A 178 1.10 -5.26 -15.35
C PRO A 178 1.10 -3.77 -15.72
N GLN A 179 -0.03 -3.07 -15.60
CA GLN A 179 -0.12 -1.63 -15.87
C GLN A 179 0.14 -0.74 -14.67
N LEU A 180 0.57 -1.28 -13.51
CA LEU A 180 0.77 -0.51 -12.27
C LEU A 180 -0.50 0.28 -11.88
N SER A 181 -1.65 -0.37 -11.97
CA SER A 181 -2.95 0.23 -11.65
C SER A 181 -3.08 0.51 -10.15
N PHE A 182 -3.24 1.80 -9.84
CA PHE A 182 -3.64 2.29 -8.53
C PHE A 182 -5.07 1.90 -8.19
N GLU A 183 -5.95 1.68 -9.17
CA GLU A 183 -7.30 1.22 -8.90
C GLU A 183 -7.31 -0.17 -8.28
N LEU A 184 -6.53 -1.09 -8.85
CA LEU A 184 -6.41 -2.45 -8.31
C LEU A 184 -5.75 -2.42 -6.92
N PHE A 185 -4.66 -1.66 -6.79
CA PHE A 185 -3.88 -1.59 -5.55
C PHE A 185 -4.57 -0.79 -4.44
N LEU A 186 -4.77 0.51 -4.63
CA LEU A 186 -5.39 1.39 -3.63
C LEU A 186 -6.88 1.10 -3.48
N GLY A 187 -7.57 0.68 -4.54
CA GLY A 187 -8.98 0.28 -4.42
C GLY A 187 -9.14 -1.00 -3.60
N GLY A 188 -8.24 -1.98 -3.80
CA GLY A 188 -8.17 -3.16 -2.94
C GLY A 188 -7.81 -2.83 -1.49
N LEU A 189 -7.01 -1.79 -1.25
CA LEU A 189 -6.62 -1.39 0.10
C LEU A 189 -7.70 -0.52 0.77
N LEU A 190 -7.96 0.68 0.24
CA LEU A 190 -8.73 1.73 0.91
C LEU A 190 -10.18 1.34 1.16
N ALA A 191 -10.86 0.74 0.19
CA ALA A 191 -12.28 0.44 0.31
C ALA A 191 -12.61 -0.56 1.44
N PRO A 192 -12.01 -1.77 1.53
CA PRO A 192 -12.25 -2.65 2.65
C PRO A 192 -11.73 -2.08 3.98
N GLY A 193 -10.68 -1.23 3.97
CA GLY A 193 -10.19 -0.56 5.17
C GLY A 193 -11.19 0.47 5.73
N VAL A 194 -11.82 1.25 4.85
CA VAL A 194 -12.89 2.18 5.23
C VAL A 194 -14.13 1.42 5.69
N LEU A 195 -14.52 0.34 4.99
CA LEU A 195 -15.65 -0.49 5.41
C LEU A 195 -15.40 -1.18 6.76
N HIS A 196 -14.17 -1.64 7.01
CA HIS A 196 -13.72 -2.17 8.31
C HIS A 196 -13.94 -1.15 9.43
N LEU A 197 -13.54 0.11 9.22
CA LEU A 197 -13.74 1.21 10.18
C LEU A 197 -15.22 1.54 10.37
N LEU A 198 -15.99 1.67 9.29
CA LEU A 198 -17.41 1.98 9.38
C LEU A 198 -18.21 0.88 10.06
N ALA A 199 -17.93 -0.39 9.75
CA ALA A 199 -18.53 -1.53 10.42
C ALA A 199 -18.25 -1.52 11.93
N ALA A 200 -17.01 -1.19 12.31
CA ALA A 200 -16.62 -1.09 13.70
C ALA A 200 -17.34 0.06 14.42
N CYS A 201 -17.31 1.27 13.87
CA CYS A 201 -18.01 2.44 14.42
C CYS A 201 -19.52 2.21 14.55
N SER A 202 -20.12 1.57 13.54
CA SER A 202 -21.55 1.25 13.55
C SER A 202 -21.89 0.22 14.64
N ALA A 203 -21.04 -0.80 14.83
CA ALA A 203 -21.17 -1.76 15.92
C ALA A 203 -20.95 -1.14 17.31
N VAL A 204 -20.03 -0.18 17.46
CA VAL A 204 -19.85 0.60 18.70
C VAL A 204 -21.13 1.34 19.05
N LEU A 205 -21.78 2.01 18.09
CA LEU A 205 -23.08 2.66 18.31
C LEU A 205 -24.15 1.67 18.75
N ALA A 206 -24.24 0.53 18.05
CA ALA A 206 -25.25 -0.48 18.32
C ALA A 206 -25.12 -1.08 19.72
N VAL A 207 -23.90 -1.48 20.11
CA VAL A 207 -23.64 -2.07 21.44
C VAL A 207 -23.66 -0.99 22.52
N GLY A 208 -23.19 0.22 22.22
CA GLY A 208 -23.24 1.38 23.12
C GLY A 208 -24.66 1.72 23.57
N ARG A 209 -25.65 1.61 22.67
CA ARG A 209 -27.08 1.79 22.99
C ARG A 209 -27.63 0.79 24.01
N LEU A 210 -27.01 -0.39 24.13
CA LEU A 210 -27.40 -1.41 25.11
C LEU A 210 -26.84 -1.11 26.51
N MET A 211 -25.94 -0.14 26.62
CA MET A 211 -25.27 0.25 27.85
C MET A 211 -25.85 1.56 28.38
N GLN A 212 -25.97 1.68 29.71
CA GLN A 212 -26.39 2.91 30.38
C GLN A 212 -25.43 3.20 31.53
N GLY A 213 -24.75 4.35 31.51
CA GLY A 213 -23.80 4.73 32.58
C GLY A 213 -22.72 3.68 32.84
N GLY A 214 -22.25 3.01 31.79
CA GLY A 214 -21.26 1.92 31.88
C GLY A 214 -21.76 0.56 32.37
N SER A 215 -23.09 0.40 32.53
CA SER A 215 -23.75 -0.84 32.99
C SER A 215 -24.68 -1.43 31.92
N PHE A 216 -24.71 -2.77 31.85
CA PHE A 216 -25.64 -3.56 31.02
C PHE A 216 -26.79 -4.15 31.83
N LYS A 217 -27.05 -3.64 33.05
CA LYS A 217 -28.07 -4.20 33.96
C LYS A 217 -29.48 -4.12 33.35
N ALA A 218 -29.84 -2.97 32.78
CA ALA A 218 -31.11 -2.76 32.10
C ALA A 218 -31.26 -3.68 30.88
N PHE A 219 -30.21 -3.79 30.07
CA PHE A 219 -30.17 -4.70 28.92
C PHE A 219 -30.36 -6.17 29.32
N LYS A 220 -29.70 -6.64 30.40
CA LYS A 220 -29.89 -8.00 30.91
C LYS A 220 -31.33 -8.29 31.31
N ALA A 221 -32.00 -7.31 31.93
CA ALA A 221 -33.41 -7.44 32.30
C ALA A 221 -34.32 -7.52 31.06
N GLN A 222 -34.11 -6.63 30.07
CA GLN A 222 -34.86 -6.61 28.81
C GLN A 222 -34.68 -7.91 27.99
N ALA A 223 -33.47 -8.46 27.96
CA ALA A 223 -33.15 -9.70 27.27
C ALA A 223 -33.61 -10.97 28.02
N GLY A 224 -34.26 -10.85 29.18
CA GLY A 224 -34.69 -11.99 30.00
C GLY A 224 -33.51 -12.88 30.41
N GLY A 225 -32.35 -12.27 30.68
CA GLY A 225 -31.11 -12.96 31.04
C GLY A 225 -30.29 -13.53 29.86
N ARG A 226 -30.82 -13.54 28.63
CA ARG A 226 -30.11 -14.08 27.44
C ARG A 226 -29.34 -13.01 26.68
N THR A 227 -28.38 -12.38 27.34
CA THR A 227 -27.60 -11.26 26.80
C THR A 227 -26.79 -11.63 25.56
N THR A 228 -26.23 -12.85 25.47
CA THR A 228 -25.44 -13.29 24.31
C THR A 228 -26.30 -13.39 23.05
N ALA A 229 -27.47 -14.00 23.13
CA ALA A 229 -28.38 -14.12 21.98
C ALA A 229 -28.87 -12.75 21.49
N ALA A 230 -29.19 -11.85 22.42
CA ALA A 230 -29.57 -10.48 22.10
C ALA A 230 -28.41 -9.70 21.45
N LEU A 231 -27.20 -9.79 22.02
CA LEU A 231 -26.00 -9.13 21.48
C LEU A 231 -25.71 -9.56 20.04
N ILE A 232 -25.66 -10.88 19.79
CA ILE A 232 -25.41 -11.38 18.43
C ILE A 232 -26.52 -10.90 17.49
N GLY A 233 -27.78 -10.94 17.92
CA GLY A 233 -28.90 -10.43 17.12
C GLY A 233 -28.77 -8.95 16.76
N THR A 234 -28.27 -8.11 17.67
CA THR A 234 -27.99 -6.69 17.40
C THR A 234 -26.81 -6.48 16.44
N LEU A 235 -25.80 -7.36 16.47
CA LEU A 235 -24.62 -7.23 15.62
C LEU A 235 -24.87 -7.70 14.17
N ILE A 236 -25.75 -8.70 13.96
CA ILE A 236 -25.98 -9.32 12.65
C ILE A 236 -26.39 -8.32 11.55
N PRO A 237 -27.34 -7.39 11.74
CA PRO A 237 -27.69 -6.44 10.68
C PRO A 237 -26.51 -5.62 10.18
N HIS A 238 -25.66 -5.14 11.09
CA HIS A 238 -24.44 -4.40 10.74
C HIS A 238 -23.46 -5.27 9.97
N PHE A 239 -23.18 -6.47 10.48
CA PHE A 239 -22.32 -7.45 9.82
C PHE A 239 -22.80 -7.74 8.39
N VAL A 240 -24.09 -7.98 8.18
CA VAL A 240 -24.67 -8.27 6.87
C VAL A 240 -24.53 -7.07 5.94
N ILE A 241 -24.91 -5.86 6.38
CA ILE A 241 -24.85 -4.66 5.53
C ILE A 241 -23.43 -4.36 5.06
N PHE A 242 -22.46 -4.36 5.97
CA PHE A 242 -21.07 -4.07 5.60
C PHE A 242 -20.42 -5.21 4.80
N THR A 243 -20.85 -6.46 5.02
CA THR A 243 -20.48 -7.58 4.14
C THR A 243 -21.00 -7.36 2.72
N LEU A 244 -22.27 -6.96 2.57
CA LEU A 244 -22.84 -6.68 1.25
C LEU A 244 -22.11 -5.53 0.55
N TRP A 245 -21.72 -4.47 1.27
CA TRP A 245 -20.87 -3.42 0.71
C TRP A 245 -19.50 -3.93 0.25
N GLY A 246 -18.85 -4.77 1.07
CA GLY A 246 -17.56 -5.36 0.71
C GLY A 246 -17.68 -6.28 -0.52
N LEU A 247 -18.72 -7.10 -0.59
CA LEU A 247 -18.99 -7.96 -1.74
C LEU A 247 -19.35 -7.14 -2.99
N ALA A 248 -20.13 -6.06 -2.84
CA ALA A 248 -20.42 -5.13 -3.92
C ALA A 248 -19.15 -4.47 -4.45
N TRP A 249 -18.21 -4.12 -3.57
CA TRP A 249 -16.90 -3.58 -3.97
C TRP A 249 -16.06 -4.61 -4.74
N ILE A 250 -16.03 -5.87 -4.30
CA ILE A 250 -15.40 -6.96 -5.06
C ILE A 250 -16.10 -7.13 -6.42
N GLY A 251 -17.43 -7.06 -6.49
CA GLY A 251 -18.17 -7.08 -7.74
C GLY A 251 -17.87 -5.89 -8.65
N TRP A 252 -17.65 -4.70 -8.08
CA TRP A 252 -17.22 -3.51 -8.81
C TRP A 252 -15.83 -3.71 -9.41
N LEU A 253 -14.82 -4.02 -8.59
CA LEU A 253 -13.46 -4.19 -9.07
C LEU A 253 -13.34 -5.38 -10.03
N CYS A 254 -13.85 -6.55 -9.64
CA CYS A 254 -13.64 -7.77 -10.41
C CYS A 254 -14.63 -8.01 -11.55
N GLY A 255 -15.86 -7.52 -11.42
CA GLY A 255 -16.89 -7.65 -12.44
C GLY A 255 -16.91 -6.46 -13.39
N ILE A 256 -17.21 -5.27 -12.86
CA ILE A 256 -17.49 -4.07 -13.67
C ILE A 256 -16.20 -3.47 -14.24
N ARG A 257 -15.16 -3.35 -13.42
CA ARG A 257 -13.85 -2.82 -13.84
C ARG A 257 -12.99 -3.87 -14.55
N GLY A 258 -13.38 -5.14 -14.47
CA GLY A 258 -12.74 -6.24 -15.18
C GLY A 258 -11.43 -6.72 -14.55
N TRP A 259 -11.14 -6.37 -13.30
CA TRP A 259 -9.97 -6.88 -12.59
C TRP A 259 -10.16 -8.37 -12.24
N GLY A 260 -9.55 -9.28 -12.98
CA GLY A 260 -9.69 -10.72 -12.73
C GLY A 260 -9.31 -11.12 -11.29
N VAL A 261 -9.77 -12.31 -10.88
CA VAL A 261 -9.33 -12.95 -9.63
C VAL A 261 -8.35 -14.05 -10.00
N ALA A 262 -7.08 -13.88 -9.64
CA ALA A 262 -6.02 -14.83 -9.98
C ALA A 262 -6.16 -16.19 -9.25
N GLY A 263 -6.74 -16.18 -8.05
CA GLY A 263 -6.98 -17.35 -7.21
C GLY A 263 -8.48 -17.68 -7.11
N SER A 264 -8.96 -17.85 -5.88
CA SER A 264 -10.33 -18.29 -5.59
C SER A 264 -11.23 -17.13 -5.16
N LEU A 265 -12.22 -16.83 -6.00
CA LEU A 265 -13.27 -15.85 -5.68
C LEU A 265 -14.06 -16.21 -4.41
N PRO A 266 -14.46 -17.48 -4.17
CA PRO A 266 -15.09 -17.87 -2.91
C PRO A 266 -14.24 -17.58 -1.66
N LEU A 267 -12.92 -17.84 -1.72
CA LEU A 267 -12.03 -17.53 -0.59
C LEU A 267 -11.90 -16.02 -0.37
N LEU A 268 -11.84 -15.24 -1.44
CA LEU A 268 -11.85 -13.78 -1.37
C LEU A 268 -13.14 -13.26 -0.72
N MET A 269 -14.31 -13.79 -1.12
CA MET A 269 -15.59 -13.44 -0.51
C MET A 269 -15.65 -13.83 0.97
N LEU A 270 -15.18 -15.04 1.33
CA LEU A 270 -15.07 -15.46 2.73
C LEU A 270 -14.13 -14.56 3.54
N GLY A 271 -13.07 -14.04 2.92
CA GLY A 271 -12.19 -13.03 3.52
C GLY A 271 -12.95 -11.77 3.92
N VAL A 272 -13.80 -11.25 3.03
CA VAL A 272 -14.65 -10.07 3.32
C VAL A 272 -15.59 -10.38 4.49
N VAL A 273 -16.26 -11.55 4.46
CA VAL A 273 -17.15 -11.99 5.53
C VAL A 273 -16.38 -12.05 6.87
N ALA A 274 -15.21 -12.68 6.89
CA ALA A 274 -14.39 -12.80 8.10
C ALA A 274 -13.91 -11.44 8.63
N LEU A 275 -13.50 -10.52 7.74
CA LEU A 275 -13.13 -9.16 8.11
C LEU A 275 -14.32 -8.41 8.75
N MET A 276 -15.50 -8.48 8.14
CA MET A 276 -16.67 -7.79 8.71
C MET A 276 -17.08 -8.40 10.04
N ALA A 277 -17.01 -9.72 10.19
CA ALA A 277 -17.33 -10.41 11.43
C ALA A 277 -16.39 -9.99 12.58
N VAL A 278 -15.07 -9.97 12.34
CA VAL A 278 -14.10 -9.58 13.36
C VAL A 278 -14.21 -8.11 13.73
N SER A 279 -14.52 -7.23 12.76
CA SER A 279 -14.74 -5.79 12.98
C SER A 279 -15.85 -5.54 14.00
N VAL A 280 -16.98 -6.20 13.76
CA VAL A 280 -18.20 -6.14 14.56
C VAL A 280 -17.99 -6.75 15.95
N ALA A 281 -17.27 -7.88 16.03
CA ALA A 281 -17.00 -8.57 17.29
C ALA A 281 -16.01 -7.81 18.19
N LEU A 282 -14.93 -7.28 17.62
CA LEU A 282 -13.95 -6.47 18.37
C LEU A 282 -14.58 -5.18 18.89
N SER A 283 -15.48 -4.57 18.14
CA SER A 283 -16.23 -3.39 18.59
C SER A 283 -17.11 -3.69 19.79
N ALA A 284 -17.82 -4.83 19.78
CA ALA A 284 -18.60 -5.28 20.93
C ALA A 284 -17.71 -5.53 22.16
N LEU A 285 -16.54 -6.14 21.95
CA LEU A 285 -15.53 -6.34 23.00
C LEU A 285 -15.05 -5.00 23.56
N LEU A 286 -14.72 -4.02 22.72
CA LEU A 286 -14.23 -2.71 23.15
C LEU A 286 -15.26 -1.96 24.00
N VAL A 287 -16.52 -1.92 23.56
CA VAL A 287 -17.61 -1.30 24.35
C VAL A 287 -17.77 -2.02 25.70
N ALA A 288 -17.77 -3.35 25.70
CA ALA A 288 -17.91 -4.14 26.93
C ALA A 288 -16.70 -4.00 27.87
N LEU A 289 -15.49 -3.85 27.32
CA LEU A 289 -14.26 -3.71 28.09
C LEU A 289 -14.15 -2.34 28.74
N LEU A 290 -14.30 -1.28 27.94
CA LEU A 290 -14.09 0.10 28.38
C LEU A 290 -15.31 0.61 29.18
N GLY A 291 -16.51 0.21 28.76
CA GLY A 291 -17.76 0.64 29.38
C GLY A 291 -18.03 2.13 29.27
N ASP A 292 -17.50 2.73 28.21
CA ASP A 292 -17.64 4.11 27.83
C ASP A 292 -17.60 4.14 26.30
N VAL A 293 -18.59 4.79 25.68
CA VAL A 293 -18.77 4.78 24.22
C VAL A 293 -17.73 5.64 23.53
N ASP A 294 -17.36 6.78 24.13
CA ASP A 294 -16.39 7.72 23.56
C ASP A 294 -14.98 7.11 23.56
N MET A 295 -14.63 6.42 24.65
CA MET A 295 -13.39 5.64 24.72
C MET A 295 -13.39 4.45 23.75
N ALA A 296 -14.55 3.81 23.52
CA ALA A 296 -14.66 2.73 22.53
C ALA A 296 -14.48 3.22 21.09
N PHE A 297 -14.98 4.41 20.75
CA PHE A 297 -14.68 5.06 19.47
C PHE A 297 -13.20 5.39 19.31
N SER A 298 -12.58 5.92 20.37
CA SER A 298 -11.13 6.17 20.39
C SER A 298 -10.33 4.89 20.14
N GLY A 299 -10.69 3.81 20.85
CA GLY A 299 -10.11 2.48 20.66
C GLY A 299 -10.28 1.97 19.23
N THR A 300 -11.46 2.18 18.64
CA THR A 300 -11.78 1.79 17.27
C THR A 300 -10.91 2.51 16.24
N ALA A 301 -10.69 3.81 16.41
CA ALA A 301 -9.82 4.58 15.54
C ALA A 301 -8.34 4.12 15.62
N ILE A 302 -7.86 3.64 16.77
CA ILE A 302 -6.53 3.06 16.92
C ILE A 302 -6.38 1.78 16.09
N TYR A 303 -7.23 0.77 16.34
CA TYR A 303 -7.02 -0.55 15.71
C TYR A 303 -7.55 -0.61 14.27
N SER A 304 -8.67 0.07 13.98
CA SER A 304 -9.34 0.00 12.68
C SER A 304 -8.97 1.19 11.79
N GLY A 305 -8.92 2.40 12.36
CA GLY A 305 -8.62 3.62 11.61
C GLY A 305 -7.18 3.70 11.09
N ALA A 306 -6.21 3.25 11.88
CA ALA A 306 -4.82 3.17 11.45
C ALA A 306 -4.45 1.83 10.79
N ALA A 307 -5.41 0.92 10.60
CA ALA A 307 -5.14 -0.42 10.12
C ALA A 307 -4.44 -0.43 8.76
N ILE A 308 -4.79 0.51 7.88
CA ILE A 308 -4.17 0.65 6.55
C ILE A 308 -2.67 0.93 6.66
N ALA A 309 -2.27 1.85 7.54
CA ALA A 309 -0.86 2.23 7.72
C ALA A 309 -0.02 1.07 8.29
N PHE A 310 -0.63 0.23 9.13
CA PHE A 310 0.01 -0.93 9.74
C PHE A 310 -0.23 -2.25 9.00
N SER A 311 -0.89 -2.25 7.84
CA SER A 311 -1.33 -3.46 7.13
C SER A 311 -0.22 -4.23 6.38
N ASN A 312 1.00 -3.70 6.36
CA ASN A 312 2.10 -4.15 5.49
C ASN A 312 1.82 -4.00 3.97
N GLY A 313 0.76 -3.26 3.61
CA GLY A 313 0.31 -3.07 2.22
C GLY A 313 1.06 -1.98 1.46
N THR A 314 0.92 -0.73 1.90
CA THR A 314 1.63 0.41 1.29
C THR A 314 3.04 0.53 1.81
N LEU A 315 3.22 0.41 3.12
CA LEU A 315 4.51 0.49 3.79
C LEU A 315 5.00 -0.93 4.13
N PRO A 316 6.17 -1.37 3.63
CA PRO A 316 6.77 -2.62 4.05
C PRO A 316 7.27 -2.51 5.49
N LEU A 317 6.67 -3.30 6.38
CA LEU A 317 6.99 -3.37 7.81
C LEU A 317 7.90 -4.53 8.16
N ASP A 318 8.23 -5.41 7.22
CA ASP A 318 8.97 -6.66 7.44
C ASP A 318 10.31 -6.44 8.17
N HIS A 319 10.99 -5.32 7.89
CA HIS A 319 12.21 -4.88 8.59
C HIS A 319 12.04 -3.59 9.40
N GLY A 320 10.80 -3.13 9.59
CA GLY A 320 10.47 -1.91 10.34
C GLY A 320 10.73 -2.00 11.85
N PRO A 321 10.37 -0.97 12.64
CA PRO A 321 10.48 -1.01 14.09
C PRO A 321 9.73 -2.20 14.70
N ARG A 322 10.26 -2.77 15.80
CA ARG A 322 9.66 -3.95 16.47
C ARG A 322 8.19 -3.76 16.82
N PHE A 323 7.82 -2.56 17.26
CA PHE A 323 6.43 -2.21 17.57
C PHE A 323 5.52 -2.30 16.34
N ALA A 324 5.93 -1.71 15.21
CA ALA A 324 5.12 -1.70 14.00
C ALA A 324 4.86 -3.11 13.45
N ARG A 325 5.86 -4.00 13.50
CA ARG A 325 5.69 -5.42 13.14
C ARG A 325 4.72 -6.15 14.04
N PHE A 326 4.97 -6.11 15.34
CA PHE A 326 4.11 -6.77 16.33
C PHE A 326 2.66 -6.29 16.21
N TRP A 327 2.49 -4.99 16.00
CA TRP A 327 1.17 -4.40 15.84
C TRP A 327 0.52 -4.85 14.53
N SER A 328 1.25 -4.81 13.40
CA SER A 328 0.80 -5.32 12.10
C SER A 328 0.31 -6.77 12.20
N ASP A 329 1.06 -7.64 12.87
CA ASP A 329 0.77 -9.08 12.99
C ASP A 329 -0.49 -9.40 13.82
N ILE A 330 -0.99 -8.46 14.63
CA ILE A 330 -2.19 -8.65 15.45
C ILE A 330 -3.43 -8.06 14.77
N LEU A 331 -3.24 -7.11 13.85
CA LEU A 331 -4.35 -6.41 13.21
C LEU A 331 -5.11 -7.34 12.25
N PRO A 332 -6.44 -7.47 12.40
CA PRO A 332 -7.23 -8.31 11.52
C PRO A 332 -7.14 -7.87 10.05
N TYR A 333 -7.05 -6.57 9.81
CA TYR A 333 -6.96 -6.02 8.47
C TYR A 333 -5.68 -6.47 7.73
N THR A 334 -4.56 -6.70 8.44
CA THR A 334 -3.32 -7.26 7.85
C THR A 334 -3.55 -8.66 7.27
N HIS A 335 -4.24 -9.53 8.01
CA HIS A 335 -4.57 -10.89 7.56
C HIS A 335 -5.54 -10.87 6.38
N TYR A 336 -6.55 -10.01 6.43
CA TYR A 336 -7.46 -9.83 5.31
C TYR A 336 -6.73 -9.34 4.06
N LEU A 337 -5.86 -8.33 4.19
CA LEU A 337 -5.14 -7.76 3.05
C LEU A 337 -4.21 -8.80 2.40
N ARG A 338 -3.50 -9.60 3.22
CA ARG A 338 -2.67 -10.71 2.73
C ARG A 338 -3.50 -11.72 1.94
N LEU A 339 -4.65 -12.14 2.47
CA LEU A 339 -5.58 -13.03 1.79
C LEU A 339 -6.09 -12.42 0.48
N GLN A 340 -6.56 -11.17 0.52
CA GLN A 340 -7.11 -10.48 -0.63
C GLN A 340 -6.06 -10.35 -1.74
N THR A 341 -4.87 -9.84 -1.42
CA THR A 341 -3.79 -9.70 -2.39
C THR A 341 -3.38 -11.06 -2.96
N GLY A 342 -3.32 -12.08 -2.11
CA GLY A 342 -3.04 -13.46 -2.52
C GLY A 342 -4.06 -13.98 -3.54
N GLN A 343 -5.35 -13.83 -3.27
CA GLN A 343 -6.40 -14.36 -4.15
C GLN A 343 -6.68 -13.47 -5.36
N MET A 344 -6.51 -12.15 -5.26
CA MET A 344 -6.82 -11.20 -6.33
C MET A 344 -5.65 -11.03 -7.31
N VAL A 345 -4.41 -10.98 -6.80
CA VAL A 345 -3.23 -10.59 -7.59
C VAL A 345 -2.31 -11.77 -7.89
N THR A 346 -1.83 -12.49 -6.86
CA THR A 346 -0.75 -13.48 -7.06
C THR A 346 -1.25 -14.89 -7.41
N GLY A 347 -2.52 -15.20 -7.16
CA GLY A 347 -3.06 -16.55 -7.33
C GLY A 347 -2.54 -17.51 -6.26
N ALA A 348 -2.43 -17.02 -5.02
CA ALA A 348 -1.94 -17.78 -3.87
C ALA A 348 -2.73 -19.08 -3.65
N ALA A 349 -2.01 -20.14 -3.27
CA ALA A 349 -2.61 -21.42 -2.93
C ALA A 349 -3.63 -21.28 -1.78
N PRO A 350 -4.69 -22.11 -1.75
CA PRO A 350 -5.74 -22.03 -0.72
C PRO A 350 -5.23 -22.10 0.73
N ASP A 351 -4.15 -22.83 0.98
CA ASP A 351 -3.62 -23.07 2.34
C ASP A 351 -3.26 -21.76 3.06
N GLY A 352 -2.66 -20.80 2.34
CA GLY A 352 -2.34 -19.48 2.88
C GLY A 352 -3.60 -18.71 3.25
N ALA A 353 -4.61 -18.72 2.38
CA ALA A 353 -5.89 -18.07 2.63
C ALA A 353 -6.64 -18.71 3.82
N TRP A 354 -6.61 -20.04 3.96
CA TRP A 354 -7.21 -20.74 5.09
C TRP A 354 -6.56 -20.39 6.43
N ARG A 355 -5.24 -20.17 6.45
CA ARG A 355 -4.54 -19.70 7.64
C ARG A 355 -5.07 -18.33 8.08
N ASP A 356 -5.14 -17.35 7.16
CA ASP A 356 -5.64 -16.01 7.49
C ASP A 356 -7.13 -16.04 7.89
N LEU A 357 -7.96 -16.82 7.19
CA LEU A 357 -9.37 -17.03 7.57
C LEU A 357 -9.51 -17.62 8.98
N THR A 358 -8.66 -18.59 9.32
CA THR A 358 -8.69 -19.22 10.64
C THR A 358 -8.34 -18.20 11.73
N ILE A 359 -7.32 -17.37 11.51
CA ILE A 359 -6.94 -16.31 12.45
C ILE A 359 -8.10 -15.34 12.66
N LEU A 360 -8.68 -14.82 11.58
CA LEU A 360 -9.82 -13.88 11.64
C LEU A 360 -11.02 -14.49 12.37
N SER A 361 -11.33 -15.76 12.09
CA SER A 361 -12.45 -16.48 12.69
C SER A 361 -12.23 -16.75 14.18
N VAL A 362 -11.02 -17.18 14.56
CA VAL A 362 -10.65 -17.42 15.97
C VAL A 362 -10.72 -16.12 16.77
N VAL A 363 -10.16 -15.02 16.24
CA VAL A 363 -10.23 -13.70 16.91
C VAL A 363 -11.68 -13.25 17.06
N THR A 364 -12.52 -13.46 16.05
CA THR A 364 -13.97 -13.17 16.11
C THR A 364 -14.63 -13.92 17.27
N VAL A 365 -14.42 -15.23 17.35
CA VAL A 365 -15.01 -16.08 18.40
C VAL A 365 -14.52 -15.66 19.78
N ILE A 366 -13.22 -15.45 19.95
CA ILE A 366 -12.63 -14.99 21.22
C ILE A 366 -13.23 -13.64 21.62
N ALA A 367 -13.30 -12.68 20.69
CA ALA A 367 -13.85 -11.36 20.96
C ALA A 367 -15.32 -11.42 21.39
N LEU A 368 -16.15 -12.24 20.74
CA LEU A 368 -17.55 -12.43 21.14
C LEU A 368 -17.69 -13.08 22.52
N ILE A 369 -16.87 -14.10 22.82
CA ILE A 369 -16.88 -14.76 24.14
C ILE A 369 -16.50 -13.75 25.23
N LEU A 370 -15.40 -13.02 25.04
CA LEU A 370 -14.94 -12.02 26.00
C LEU A 370 -15.96 -10.89 26.16
N ALA A 371 -16.55 -10.40 25.06
CA ALA A 371 -17.62 -9.41 25.11
C ALA A 371 -18.82 -9.90 25.93
N ALA A 372 -19.28 -11.13 25.68
CA ALA A 372 -20.40 -11.72 26.41
C ALA A 372 -20.11 -11.86 27.91
N VAL A 373 -18.90 -12.30 28.28
CA VAL A 373 -18.45 -12.40 29.67
C VAL A 373 -18.42 -11.01 30.32
N LEU A 374 -17.79 -10.02 29.69
CA LEU A 374 -17.67 -8.66 30.21
C LEU A 374 -19.03 -7.97 30.35
N ILE A 375 -19.93 -8.15 29.39
CA ILE A 375 -21.33 -7.69 29.49
C ILE A 375 -22.02 -8.35 30.70
N GLY A 376 -21.84 -9.66 30.89
CA GLY A 376 -22.39 -10.38 32.04
C GLY A 376 -21.87 -9.87 33.38
N LEU A 377 -20.59 -9.51 33.46
CA LEU A 377 -19.96 -8.92 34.63
C LEU A 377 -20.45 -7.49 34.88
N ARG A 378 -20.50 -6.65 33.85
CA ARG A 378 -20.98 -5.26 33.94
C ARG A 378 -22.46 -5.15 34.21
N ALA A 379 -23.27 -6.13 33.80
CA ALA A 379 -24.69 -6.19 34.13
C ALA A 379 -24.97 -6.34 35.64
N ARG A 380 -23.96 -6.68 36.45
CA ARG A 380 -24.07 -6.71 37.93
C ARG A 380 -23.93 -5.32 38.56
N ARG A 381 -23.33 -4.35 37.84
CA ARG A 381 -23.05 -3.00 38.36
C ARG A 381 -24.27 -2.09 38.19
N ALA A 382 -24.45 -1.14 39.10
CA ALA A 382 -25.44 -0.08 38.92
C ALA A 382 -24.98 0.90 37.82
N PRO A 383 -25.91 1.45 37.00
CA PRO A 383 -25.57 2.50 36.04
C PRO A 383 -25.08 3.74 36.79
N LYS A 384 -23.97 4.33 36.33
CA LYS A 384 -23.51 5.63 36.83
C LYS A 384 -24.42 6.73 36.30
N ALA A 385 -24.67 7.76 37.11
CA ALA A 385 -25.34 8.96 36.64
C ALA A 385 -24.42 9.70 35.65
N GLU A 386 -24.85 9.82 34.39
CA GLU A 386 -24.18 10.65 33.38
C GLU A 386 -24.54 12.12 33.62
N ALA A 387 -23.77 12.79 34.47
CA ALA A 387 -23.87 14.24 34.65
C ALA A 387 -23.18 14.96 33.47
N LEU A 388 -23.88 15.06 32.33
CA LEU A 388 -23.49 15.91 31.21
C LEU A 388 -24.08 17.33 31.32
N ALA A 389 -24.89 17.59 32.34
CA ALA A 389 -25.47 18.91 32.58
C ALA A 389 -24.45 19.80 33.30
N PHE A 390 -23.88 20.74 32.56
CA PHE A 390 -23.19 21.91 33.11
C PHE A 390 -23.95 23.17 32.68
N PRO A 391 -24.03 24.19 33.56
CA PRO A 391 -24.77 25.41 33.25
C PRO A 391 -24.13 26.11 32.03
N LEU A 392 -24.94 26.33 30.99
CA LEU A 392 -24.61 27.16 29.84
C LEU A 392 -25.27 28.55 30.02
N PRO A 393 -24.61 29.64 29.60
CA PRO A 393 -25.24 30.96 29.60
C PRO A 393 -26.48 30.96 28.70
N GLU A 394 -27.54 31.64 29.13
CA GLU A 394 -28.83 31.67 28.41
C GLU A 394 -28.78 32.47 27.11
N GLN A 395 -27.78 33.35 26.92
CA GLN A 395 -27.65 34.19 25.74
C GLN A 395 -26.19 34.35 25.29
N GLY A 396 -26.00 34.45 23.97
CA GLY A 396 -24.73 34.76 23.32
C GLY A 396 -23.92 33.53 22.93
N VAL A 397 -23.74 33.33 21.61
CA VAL A 397 -22.93 32.24 21.03
C VAL A 397 -21.51 32.24 21.59
N GLY A 398 -20.88 33.42 21.72
CA GLY A 398 -19.54 33.56 22.27
C GLY A 398 -19.44 33.14 23.74
N ALA A 399 -20.42 33.48 24.57
CA ALA A 399 -20.46 33.08 25.97
C ALA A 399 -20.67 31.57 26.11
N ALA A 400 -21.56 30.97 25.32
CA ALA A 400 -21.78 29.54 25.28
C ALA A 400 -20.52 28.78 24.81
N PHE A 401 -19.83 29.31 23.80
CA PHE A 401 -18.55 28.78 23.32
C PHE A 401 -17.48 28.79 24.43
N ILE A 402 -17.25 29.94 25.06
CA ILE A 402 -16.27 30.07 26.16
C ILE A 402 -16.64 29.15 27.34
N ALA A 403 -17.92 29.09 27.71
CA ALA A 403 -18.39 28.22 28.78
C ALA A 403 -18.16 26.73 28.46
N THR A 404 -18.34 26.32 27.20
CA THR A 404 -18.09 24.95 26.74
C THR A 404 -16.61 24.58 26.90
N PHE A 405 -15.70 25.42 26.40
CA PHE A 405 -14.24 25.21 26.55
C PHE A 405 -13.78 25.24 28.01
N ARG A 406 -14.34 26.14 28.83
CA ARG A 406 -14.02 26.20 30.27
C ARG A 406 -14.45 24.94 31.03
N ASN A 407 -15.51 24.28 30.57
CA ASN A 407 -16.05 23.08 31.21
C ASN A 407 -15.49 21.78 30.63
N LEU A 408 -14.79 21.82 29.51
CA LEU A 408 -14.16 20.67 28.85
C LEU A 408 -13.29 19.82 29.80
N PRO A 409 -12.44 20.40 30.69
CA PRO A 409 -11.64 19.62 31.64
C PRO A 409 -12.48 18.89 32.71
N ARG A 410 -13.72 19.34 32.94
CA ARG A 410 -14.67 18.72 33.89
C ARG A 410 -15.47 17.60 33.23
N ALA A 411 -15.62 17.65 31.90
CA ALA A 411 -16.22 16.59 31.11
C ALA A 411 -15.19 15.46 30.91
N ARG A 412 -15.12 14.54 31.87
CA ARG A 412 -14.17 13.41 31.86
C ARG A 412 -14.04 12.70 30.50
N PRO A 413 -15.12 12.31 29.80
CA PRO A 413 -15.01 11.63 28.50
C PRO A 413 -14.34 12.48 27.42
N VAL A 414 -14.66 13.78 27.38
CA VAL A 414 -14.16 14.73 26.38
C VAL A 414 -12.70 15.10 26.65
N SER A 415 -12.35 15.30 27.93
CA SER A 415 -10.96 15.59 28.34
C SER A 415 -10.03 14.41 28.08
N SER A 416 -10.47 13.17 28.34
CA SER A 416 -9.69 11.98 28.02
C SER A 416 -9.54 11.79 26.51
N LEU A 417 -10.59 12.02 25.74
CA LEU A 417 -10.53 11.98 24.27
C LEU A 417 -9.51 12.99 23.74
N LEU A 418 -9.60 14.27 24.14
CA LEU A 418 -8.76 15.34 23.59
C LEU A 418 -7.29 15.23 23.99
N ILE A 419 -6.99 14.80 25.22
CA ILE A 419 -5.60 14.75 25.69
C ILE A 419 -4.97 13.40 25.36
N LEU A 420 -5.65 12.30 25.71
CA LEU A 420 -5.09 10.96 25.53
C LEU A 420 -5.01 10.60 24.05
N ALA A 421 -6.04 10.92 23.23
CA ALA A 421 -5.98 10.57 21.81
C ALA A 421 -4.93 11.41 21.07
N VAL A 422 -4.79 12.70 21.36
CA VAL A 422 -3.77 13.55 20.72
C VAL A 422 -2.37 13.07 21.08
N VAL A 423 -2.09 12.85 22.37
CA VAL A 423 -0.77 12.36 22.80
C VAL A 423 -0.51 10.97 22.23
N LEU A 424 -1.46 10.05 22.35
CA LEU A 424 -1.30 8.69 21.82
C LEU A 424 -1.07 8.72 20.30
N TYR A 425 -1.85 9.50 19.55
CA TYR A 425 -1.74 9.57 18.09
C TYR A 425 -0.45 10.23 17.63
N ALA A 426 0.06 11.21 18.38
CA ALA A 426 1.34 11.86 18.11
C ALA A 426 2.52 10.88 18.18
N PHE A 427 2.43 9.79 18.94
CA PHE A 427 3.46 8.74 18.95
C PHE A 427 3.10 7.54 18.07
N TYR A 428 1.81 7.17 18.03
CA TYR A 428 1.33 5.98 17.36
C TYR A 428 1.44 6.05 15.84
N TYR A 429 1.03 7.17 15.21
CA TYR A 429 1.14 7.29 13.75
C TYR A 429 2.59 7.37 13.27
N PRO A 430 3.48 8.20 13.86
CA PRO A 430 4.89 8.21 13.48
C PRO A 430 5.59 6.87 13.67
N ALA A 431 5.17 6.05 14.64
CA ALA A 431 5.74 4.73 14.85
C ALA A 431 5.53 3.79 13.64
N ALA A 432 4.44 3.95 12.87
CA ALA A 432 4.26 3.23 11.60
C ALA A 432 5.35 3.62 10.59
N TYR A 433 5.64 4.93 10.50
CA TYR A 433 6.51 5.52 9.48
C TYR A 433 7.99 5.56 9.86
N ALA A 434 8.36 5.20 11.08
CA ALA A 434 9.76 5.19 11.49
C ALA A 434 10.63 4.21 10.66
N GLY A 435 10.02 3.21 10.02
CA GLY A 435 10.64 2.35 9.00
C GLY A 435 10.33 2.79 7.58
N GLN A 436 10.48 4.09 7.28
CA GLN A 436 9.99 4.72 6.06
C GLN A 436 10.58 4.23 4.72
N ALA A 437 11.69 3.51 4.75
CA ALA A 437 12.33 2.95 3.56
C ALA A 437 12.04 1.45 3.43
N ALA A 438 11.68 1.01 2.23
CA ALA A 438 11.55 -0.41 1.92
C ALA A 438 12.94 -1.06 2.00
N THR A 439 13.14 -1.87 3.04
CA THR A 439 14.43 -2.52 3.33
C THR A 439 14.22 -4.00 3.54
N GLY A 440 15.20 -4.81 3.13
CA GLY A 440 15.18 -6.27 3.27
C GLY A 440 14.03 -6.98 2.54
N LEU A 441 13.51 -6.42 1.44
CA LEU A 441 12.43 -7.09 0.71
C LEU A 441 12.90 -8.46 0.19
N PRO A 442 12.22 -9.56 0.54
CA PRO A 442 12.69 -10.90 0.21
C PRO A 442 12.57 -11.17 -1.29
N VAL A 443 13.66 -11.58 -1.91
CA VAL A 443 13.75 -11.92 -3.34
C VAL A 443 14.32 -13.32 -3.52
N ALA A 444 13.76 -14.08 -4.46
CA ALA A 444 14.36 -15.35 -4.91
C ALA A 444 15.19 -15.14 -6.16
N VAL A 445 16.37 -15.76 -6.25
CA VAL A 445 17.18 -15.81 -7.48
C VAL A 445 17.03 -17.19 -8.11
N VAL A 446 16.46 -17.25 -9.30
CA VAL A 446 16.37 -18.46 -10.11
C VAL A 446 17.59 -18.54 -11.02
N THR A 447 18.36 -19.60 -10.86
CA THR A 447 19.52 -19.85 -11.69
C THR A 447 19.82 -21.34 -11.78
N PRO A 448 20.02 -21.88 -13.00
CA PRO A 448 20.40 -23.27 -13.17
C PRO A 448 21.86 -23.53 -12.80
N THR A 449 22.69 -22.49 -12.66
CA THR A 449 24.13 -22.62 -12.42
C THR A 449 24.62 -21.72 -11.27
N GLN A 450 25.23 -22.36 -10.27
CA GLN A 450 25.90 -21.65 -9.18
C GLN A 450 27.32 -21.27 -9.62
N SER A 451 27.44 -20.08 -10.20
CA SER A 451 28.71 -19.57 -10.70
C SER A 451 29.30 -18.45 -9.83
N ALA A 452 30.50 -17.99 -10.16
CA ALA A 452 31.07 -16.78 -9.52
C ALA A 452 30.25 -15.52 -9.87
N LEU A 453 29.64 -15.47 -11.05
CA LEU A 453 28.78 -14.35 -11.45
C LEU A 453 27.46 -14.32 -10.67
N THR A 454 26.83 -15.49 -10.52
CA THR A 454 25.62 -15.63 -9.70
C THR A 454 25.89 -15.22 -8.25
N ARG A 455 27.06 -15.60 -7.70
CA ARG A 455 27.47 -15.19 -6.35
C ARG A 455 27.67 -13.68 -6.23
N ALA A 456 28.35 -13.06 -7.19
CA ALA A 456 28.53 -11.61 -7.21
C ALA A 456 27.18 -10.87 -7.30
N LEU A 457 26.24 -11.33 -8.15
CA LEU A 457 24.90 -10.75 -8.21
C LEU A 457 24.15 -10.86 -6.88
N VAL A 458 24.23 -12.03 -6.23
CA VAL A 458 23.60 -12.25 -4.92
C VAL A 458 24.22 -11.34 -3.85
N GLU A 459 25.54 -11.17 -3.87
CA GLU A 459 26.26 -10.25 -2.99
C GLU A 459 25.81 -8.79 -3.22
N ASP A 460 25.73 -8.35 -4.48
CA ASP A 460 25.28 -6.99 -4.84
C ASP A 460 23.83 -6.73 -4.44
N LEU A 461 22.94 -7.70 -4.67
CA LEU A 461 21.54 -7.61 -4.26
C LEU A 461 21.43 -7.44 -2.75
N ASN A 462 22.16 -8.26 -1.97
CA ASN A 462 22.19 -8.14 -0.51
C ASN A 462 22.85 -6.83 -0.03
N ALA A 463 23.81 -6.28 -0.78
CA ALA A 463 24.47 -5.02 -0.46
C ALA A 463 23.57 -3.79 -0.69
N SER A 464 22.51 -3.91 -1.49
CA SER A 464 21.61 -2.79 -1.83
C SER A 464 20.78 -2.23 -0.67
N HIS A 465 20.73 -2.92 0.48
CA HIS A 465 19.85 -2.68 1.64
C HIS A 465 18.33 -2.76 1.36
N ALA A 466 17.88 -2.55 0.12
CA ALA A 466 16.49 -2.59 -0.29
C ALA A 466 15.93 -4.01 -0.38
N VAL A 467 16.75 -4.98 -0.78
CA VAL A 467 16.36 -6.39 -0.96
C VAL A 467 17.25 -7.35 -0.16
N GLU A 468 16.69 -8.50 0.20
CA GLU A 468 17.40 -9.62 0.80
C GLU A 468 17.17 -10.87 -0.05
N VAL A 469 18.24 -11.57 -0.44
CA VAL A 469 18.12 -12.80 -1.21
C VAL A 469 17.71 -13.95 -0.28
N ALA A 470 16.40 -14.22 -0.21
CA ALA A 470 15.80 -15.22 0.67
C ALA A 470 16.06 -16.65 0.19
N ALA A 471 16.23 -16.86 -1.13
CA ALA A 471 16.49 -18.18 -1.70
C ALA A 471 17.22 -18.09 -3.05
N VAL A 472 18.09 -19.05 -3.32
CA VAL A 472 18.69 -19.27 -4.65
C VAL A 472 18.30 -20.67 -5.11
N ILE A 473 17.50 -20.77 -6.17
CA ILE A 473 16.82 -22.00 -6.57
C ILE A 473 16.95 -22.28 -8.07
N PRO A 474 16.91 -23.54 -8.51
CA PRO A 474 17.11 -23.89 -9.92
C PRO A 474 15.85 -23.76 -10.78
N SER A 475 14.66 -23.64 -10.16
CA SER A 475 13.38 -23.76 -10.85
C SER A 475 12.51 -22.51 -10.74
N THR A 476 12.03 -22.03 -11.88
CA THR A 476 11.03 -20.94 -11.96
C THR A 476 9.68 -21.35 -11.35
N ALA A 477 9.34 -22.63 -11.36
CA ALA A 477 8.10 -23.14 -10.76
C ALA A 477 8.14 -23.05 -9.23
N GLU A 478 9.29 -23.39 -8.63
CA GLU A 478 9.51 -23.24 -7.18
C GLU A 478 9.49 -21.76 -6.77
N ALA A 479 10.11 -20.88 -7.57
CA ALA A 479 10.07 -19.45 -7.30
C ALA A 479 8.67 -18.86 -7.38
N SER A 480 7.88 -19.32 -8.36
CA SER A 480 6.46 -18.96 -8.47
C SER A 480 5.67 -19.41 -7.24
N ASP A 481 5.98 -20.59 -6.69
CA ASP A 481 5.34 -21.07 -5.47
C ASP A 481 5.72 -20.22 -4.25
N LEU A 482 7.00 -19.88 -4.08
CA LEU A 482 7.46 -19.00 -3.01
C LEU A 482 6.76 -17.63 -3.07
N MET A 483 6.61 -17.06 -4.26
CA MET A 483 5.89 -15.80 -4.45
C MET A 483 4.39 -15.94 -4.19
N ARG A 484 3.76 -17.03 -4.65
CA ARG A 484 2.33 -17.34 -4.36
C ARG A 484 2.08 -17.53 -2.87
N ARG A 485 3.03 -18.10 -2.13
CA ARG A 485 2.97 -18.27 -0.68
C ARG A 485 3.29 -16.99 0.09
N GLY A 486 3.68 -15.92 -0.59
CA GLY A 486 4.08 -14.65 0.03
C GLY A 486 5.39 -14.73 0.82
N VAL A 487 6.28 -15.67 0.46
CA VAL A 487 7.62 -15.80 1.06
C VAL A 487 8.59 -14.81 0.42
N VAL A 488 8.42 -14.51 -0.86
CA VAL A 488 9.22 -13.53 -1.61
C VAL A 488 8.30 -12.53 -2.32
N ASP A 489 8.75 -11.28 -2.40
CA ASP A 489 8.07 -10.19 -3.10
C ASP A 489 8.53 -10.03 -4.56
N GLY A 490 9.67 -10.63 -4.88
CA GLY A 490 10.21 -10.65 -6.24
C GLY A 490 11.00 -11.91 -6.56
N VAL A 491 11.13 -12.19 -7.84
CA VAL A 491 11.94 -13.29 -8.39
C VAL A 491 12.84 -12.74 -9.48
N VAL A 492 14.14 -12.94 -9.36
CA VAL A 492 15.14 -12.61 -10.39
C VAL A 492 15.49 -13.90 -11.11
N ILE A 493 15.26 -13.98 -12.42
CA ILE A 493 15.50 -15.16 -13.23
C ILE A 493 16.69 -14.89 -14.14
N LEU A 494 17.73 -15.68 -13.94
CA LEU A 494 18.91 -15.69 -14.78
C LEU A 494 18.75 -16.78 -15.85
N PRO A 495 18.91 -16.44 -17.15
CA PRO A 495 18.80 -17.43 -18.22
C PRO A 495 19.94 -18.46 -18.18
N ASP A 496 19.70 -19.66 -18.68
CA ASP A 496 20.64 -20.79 -18.61
C ASP A 496 22.02 -20.49 -19.18
N ARG A 497 22.07 -19.61 -20.18
CA ARG A 497 23.29 -19.24 -20.90
C ARG A 497 23.84 -17.88 -20.48
N PHE A 498 23.31 -17.26 -19.43
CA PHE A 498 23.62 -15.88 -19.03
C PHE A 498 25.12 -15.58 -18.98
N GLU A 499 25.91 -16.43 -18.33
CA GLU A 499 27.37 -16.24 -18.27
C GLU A 499 28.05 -16.38 -19.63
N SER A 500 27.67 -17.39 -20.40
CA SER A 500 28.23 -17.65 -21.73
C SER A 500 27.83 -16.57 -22.74
N ASP A 501 26.68 -15.94 -22.53
CA ASP A 501 26.13 -14.87 -23.35
C ASP A 501 26.80 -13.54 -23.00
N LEU A 502 26.97 -13.25 -21.71
CA LEU A 502 27.73 -12.10 -21.22
C LEU A 502 29.20 -12.18 -21.65
N ALA A 503 29.84 -13.35 -21.53
CA ALA A 503 31.24 -13.55 -21.94
C ALA A 503 31.45 -13.40 -23.46
N ARG A 504 30.40 -13.61 -24.27
CA ARG A 504 30.43 -13.43 -25.72
C ARG A 504 30.06 -12.01 -26.17
N GLY A 505 29.79 -11.09 -25.23
CA GLY A 505 29.31 -9.75 -25.55
C GLY A 505 27.92 -9.78 -26.19
N ALA A 506 27.04 -10.67 -25.73
CA ALA A 506 25.65 -10.71 -26.15
C ALA A 506 24.76 -11.06 -24.95
N PRO A 507 24.73 -10.23 -23.90
CA PRO A 507 24.08 -10.56 -22.64
C PRO A 507 22.61 -10.91 -22.85
N SER A 508 22.22 -12.12 -22.47
CA SER A 508 20.81 -12.47 -22.40
C SER A 508 20.16 -11.72 -21.24
N GLY A 509 18.90 -11.31 -21.43
CA GLY A 509 18.21 -10.45 -20.47
C GLY A 509 17.94 -11.15 -19.12
N VAL A 510 17.90 -10.36 -18.05
CA VAL A 510 17.47 -10.81 -16.72
C VAL A 510 15.97 -10.58 -16.61
N ALA A 511 15.18 -11.61 -16.30
CA ALA A 511 13.76 -11.44 -16.06
C ALA A 511 13.51 -11.19 -14.57
N VAL A 512 12.64 -10.25 -14.24
CA VAL A 512 12.29 -9.90 -12.86
C VAL A 512 10.79 -10.00 -12.71
N TRP A 513 10.30 -10.93 -11.89
CA TRP A 513 8.88 -11.01 -11.54
C TRP A 513 8.64 -10.30 -10.23
N LEU A 514 7.67 -9.40 -10.19
CA LEU A 514 7.37 -8.59 -9.01
C LEU A 514 5.89 -8.71 -8.65
N ASN A 515 5.58 -8.77 -7.36
CA ASN A 515 4.20 -8.85 -6.88
C ASN A 515 3.46 -7.51 -7.09
N GLY A 516 2.56 -7.46 -8.08
CA GLY A 516 1.78 -6.28 -8.44
C GLY A 516 0.76 -5.81 -7.41
N GLY A 517 0.56 -6.58 -6.34
CA GLY A 517 -0.31 -6.24 -5.21
C GLY A 517 0.32 -5.24 -4.24
N TYR A 518 1.62 -4.95 -4.37
CA TYR A 518 2.35 -4.03 -3.50
C TYR A 518 3.25 -3.10 -4.32
N LEU A 519 2.69 -2.00 -4.84
CA LEU A 519 3.42 -1.13 -5.79
C LEU A 519 4.73 -0.54 -5.25
N VAL A 520 4.78 -0.20 -3.96
CA VAL A 520 6.00 0.34 -3.33
C VAL A 520 7.13 -0.70 -3.29
N ARG A 521 6.78 -1.98 -3.13
CA ARG A 521 7.75 -3.09 -3.20
C ARG A 521 8.24 -3.29 -4.63
N VAL A 522 7.34 -3.22 -5.61
CA VAL A 522 7.67 -3.34 -7.05
C VAL A 522 8.73 -2.31 -7.46
N THR A 523 8.54 -1.04 -7.12
CA THR A 523 9.51 0.01 -7.48
C THR A 523 10.86 -0.18 -6.78
N SER A 524 10.85 -0.55 -5.50
CA SER A 524 12.07 -0.73 -4.70
C SER A 524 12.90 -1.93 -5.15
N VAL A 525 12.27 -3.10 -5.32
CA VAL A 525 12.94 -4.30 -5.82
C VAL A 525 13.43 -4.10 -7.24
N GLY A 526 12.60 -3.50 -8.12
CA GLY A 526 12.98 -3.24 -9.51
C GLY A 526 14.24 -2.38 -9.63
N LYS A 527 14.35 -1.31 -8.84
CA LYS A 527 15.56 -0.46 -8.78
C LYS A 527 16.78 -1.24 -8.30
N ALA A 528 16.65 -1.99 -7.21
CA ALA A 528 17.76 -2.76 -6.64
C ALA A 528 18.29 -3.82 -7.62
N VAL A 529 17.39 -4.54 -8.30
CA VAL A 529 17.78 -5.58 -9.27
C VAL A 529 18.42 -4.95 -10.51
N ALA A 530 17.89 -3.84 -11.02
CA ALA A 530 18.49 -3.14 -12.15
C ALA A 530 19.91 -2.65 -11.83
N ALA A 531 20.12 -2.09 -10.64
CA ALA A 531 21.43 -1.63 -10.18
C ALA A 531 22.44 -2.79 -10.03
N ALA A 532 22.03 -3.90 -9.41
CA ALA A 532 22.88 -5.08 -9.26
C ALA A 532 23.24 -5.70 -10.63
N ALA A 533 22.27 -5.83 -11.54
CA ALA A 533 22.52 -6.34 -12.89
C ALA A 533 23.51 -5.47 -13.67
N ALA A 534 23.39 -4.13 -13.54
CA ALA A 534 24.31 -3.19 -14.16
C ALA A 534 25.74 -3.31 -13.59
N HIS A 535 25.89 -3.46 -12.26
CA HIS A 535 27.20 -3.60 -11.61
C HIS A 535 27.93 -4.89 -12.04
N VAL A 536 27.20 -6.01 -12.08
CA VAL A 536 27.74 -7.30 -12.54
C VAL A 536 28.17 -7.24 -14.01
N ALA A 537 27.37 -6.56 -14.85
CA ALA A 537 27.72 -6.36 -16.25
C ALA A 537 29.00 -5.54 -16.41
N GLU A 538 29.12 -4.42 -15.69
CA GLU A 538 30.30 -3.54 -15.73
C GLU A 538 31.57 -4.30 -15.32
N THR A 539 31.54 -4.97 -14.17
CA THR A 539 32.69 -5.72 -13.62
C THR A 539 33.19 -6.81 -14.57
N ARG A 540 32.29 -7.47 -15.30
CA ARG A 540 32.66 -8.51 -16.28
C ARG A 540 33.14 -7.95 -17.60
N LEU A 541 32.60 -6.80 -18.03
CA LEU A 541 33.09 -6.10 -19.20
C LEU A 541 34.53 -5.61 -19.02
N GLU A 542 35.00 -5.33 -17.80
CA GLU A 542 36.40 -4.97 -17.52
C GLU A 542 37.43 -6.02 -17.97
N GLY A 543 37.02 -7.29 -18.11
CA GLY A 543 37.83 -8.37 -18.69
C GLY A 543 37.96 -8.34 -20.22
N LEU A 544 37.19 -7.48 -20.91
CA LEU A 544 37.16 -7.33 -22.37
C LEU A 544 37.58 -5.91 -22.77
N PRO A 545 38.88 -5.64 -23.01
CA PRO A 545 39.43 -4.26 -23.04
C PRO A 545 38.80 -3.32 -24.08
N GLN A 546 38.26 -3.83 -25.19
CA GLN A 546 37.55 -3.02 -26.19
C GLN A 546 36.07 -2.79 -25.85
N ALA A 547 35.37 -3.82 -25.34
CA ALA A 547 33.96 -3.73 -24.96
C ALA A 547 33.78 -2.92 -23.66
N ALA A 548 34.64 -3.10 -22.64
CA ALA A 548 34.64 -2.28 -21.43
C ALA A 548 34.86 -0.80 -21.75
N ARG A 549 35.81 -0.50 -22.65
CA ARG A 549 36.11 0.87 -23.02
C ARG A 549 34.94 1.51 -23.76
N ALA A 550 34.26 0.78 -24.64
CA ALA A 550 33.09 1.27 -25.36
C ALA A 550 31.84 1.41 -24.46
N ALA A 551 31.62 0.48 -23.54
CA ALA A 551 30.52 0.53 -22.57
C ALA A 551 30.69 1.67 -21.55
N LYS A 552 31.91 1.91 -21.04
CA LYS A 552 32.23 3.06 -20.17
C LYS A 552 32.07 4.42 -20.84
N LEU A 553 32.00 4.43 -22.16
CA LEU A 553 31.82 5.60 -23.00
C LEU A 553 30.33 5.77 -23.40
N ALA A 554 29.47 4.79 -23.17
CA ALA A 554 28.04 4.93 -23.42
C ALA A 554 27.41 6.06 -22.56
N PRO A 555 26.42 6.80 -23.09
CA PRO A 555 25.54 7.66 -22.33
C PRO A 555 25.07 6.94 -21.06
N THR A 556 25.52 7.43 -19.92
CA THR A 556 25.04 6.94 -18.63
C THR A 556 23.91 7.85 -18.17
N LEU A 557 22.90 7.22 -17.60
CA LEU A 557 21.70 7.89 -17.11
C LEU A 557 21.78 7.93 -15.58
N LYS A 558 21.73 9.13 -15.00
CA LYS A 558 21.64 9.31 -13.57
C LYS A 558 20.23 9.74 -13.20
N GLN A 559 19.57 8.98 -12.32
CA GLN A 559 18.30 9.39 -11.75
C GLN A 559 18.52 9.97 -10.34
N GLU A 560 17.86 11.08 -10.01
CA GLU A 560 17.96 11.69 -8.69
C GLU A 560 16.61 12.21 -8.18
N SER A 561 16.38 12.04 -6.87
CA SER A 561 15.17 12.51 -6.19
C SER A 561 15.40 13.90 -5.61
N LEU A 562 14.60 14.88 -6.05
CA LEU A 562 14.56 16.23 -5.49
C LEU A 562 13.47 16.30 -4.40
N PHE A 563 13.69 17.13 -3.38
CA PHE A 563 12.74 17.38 -2.27
C PHE A 563 12.43 16.17 -1.36
N ASN A 564 12.85 14.96 -1.70
CA ASN A 564 12.89 13.79 -0.82
C ASN A 564 14.10 12.89 -1.18
N PRO A 565 15.32 13.24 -0.74
CA PRO A 565 16.54 12.54 -1.16
C PRO A 565 16.64 11.09 -0.65
N THR A 566 15.95 10.76 0.44
CA THR A 566 15.92 9.41 1.03
C THR A 566 14.93 8.49 0.32
N GLU A 567 14.04 9.07 -0.50
CA GLU A 567 12.84 8.42 -1.02
C GLU A 567 11.98 7.77 0.09
N GLY A 568 12.13 8.24 1.33
CA GLY A 568 11.43 7.72 2.50
C GLY A 568 9.96 8.12 2.49
N TYR A 569 9.08 7.17 2.85
CA TYR A 569 7.64 7.45 2.97
C TYR A 569 7.30 8.40 4.13
N GLY A 570 8.11 8.46 5.18
CA GLY A 570 7.93 9.37 6.32
C GLY A 570 8.21 10.82 5.93
N ASP A 571 9.31 11.07 5.23
CA ASP A 571 9.68 12.39 4.69
C ASP A 571 8.66 12.87 3.64
N TYR A 572 7.98 11.92 2.96
CA TYR A 572 6.83 12.20 2.09
C TYR A 572 5.55 12.52 2.88
N ALA A 573 5.22 11.75 3.91
CA ALA A 573 3.96 11.87 4.65
C ALA A 573 3.96 13.04 5.64
N VAL A 574 5.13 13.37 6.20
CA VAL A 574 5.37 14.50 7.12
C VAL A 574 6.55 15.29 6.56
N PRO A 575 6.31 16.15 5.57
CA PRO A 575 7.39 16.97 4.98
C PRO A 575 8.00 17.87 6.05
N ALA A 576 9.34 17.89 6.10
CA ALA A 576 10.14 18.66 7.05
C ALA A 576 10.06 20.18 6.82
#